data_AF-A0A1G4EC19-F1
#
_entry.id   AF-A0A1G4EC19-F1
#
_cell.length_a   1.000
_cell.length_b   1.000
_cell.length_c   1.000
_cell.angle_alpha   90.00
_cell.angle_beta   90.00
_cell.angle_gamma   90.00
#
_symmetry.space_group_name_H-M   'P 1'
#
loop_
_entity.id
_entity.type
_entity.pdbx_description
1 polymer ?
#
loop_
_entity_poly.entity_id
_entity_poly.type
_entity_poly.pdbx_seq_one_letter_code
_entity_poly.pdbx_strand_id
1 'polypeptide(L)'
;MSDIDEDKQIPKKFYSRLDAAEDPSKWQDLTTYRALRSSIGNEEEKNILDKLARNIKIIITEYSGNTKKRCRDVNHWINEKIKTLEGKKLGSDVRPYSYSVFNDVKWNGINSEKVCDRDDKLYSSLNAELMKELDDYCEIRDNNGCNVLKNKNECLKFNSYIKRKKEYFSGQITNNCNPPDCKLEDYKIDENCSLYNTDITFPEINCDVLYKKEFTPVGSIIHRFKRRKYDLKRNIEKVDDDRYSSYHSETIPANSSNERYYIEYARPHN
;
A
#
# COMPACT_ATOMS: atom_id res chain seq x y z
N MET A 1 15.04 -19.23 -13.87
CA MET A 1 14.03 -19.11 -12.77
C MET A 1 13.23 -17.85 -13.01
N SER A 2 11.90 -17.89 -12.93
CA SER A 2 11.07 -16.68 -13.07
C SER A 2 11.24 -15.79 -11.82
N ASP A 3 11.67 -14.54 -12.02
CA ASP A 3 11.86 -13.55 -10.95
C ASP A 3 10.51 -13.14 -10.31
N ILE A 4 10.54 -12.34 -9.25
CA ILE A 4 9.34 -11.68 -8.72
C ILE A 4 8.87 -10.67 -9.77
N ASP A 5 7.63 -10.85 -10.21
CA ASP A 5 6.95 -9.93 -11.12
C ASP A 5 6.39 -8.77 -10.28
N GLU A 6 7.10 -7.63 -10.30
CA GLU A 6 6.77 -6.43 -9.54
C GLU A 6 5.45 -5.79 -10.00
N ASP A 7 5.13 -5.87 -11.29
CA ASP A 7 3.90 -5.28 -11.87
C ASP A 7 2.64 -5.97 -11.37
N LYS A 8 2.76 -7.24 -10.95
CA LYS A 8 1.66 -7.99 -10.32
C LYS A 8 1.48 -7.69 -8.83
N GLN A 9 2.41 -6.97 -8.20
CA GLN A 9 2.38 -6.68 -6.77
C GLN A 9 1.47 -5.49 -6.44
N ILE A 10 0.96 -5.48 -5.21
CA ILE A 10 0.03 -4.44 -4.72
C ILE A 10 0.59 -3.01 -4.90
N PRO A 11 1.85 -2.68 -4.52
CA PRO A 11 2.34 -1.32 -4.66
C PRO A 11 2.29 -0.78 -6.10
N LYS A 12 2.72 -1.59 -7.09
CA LYS A 12 2.68 -1.19 -8.52
C LYS A 12 1.25 -1.09 -9.04
N LYS A 13 0.38 -2.05 -8.69
CA LYS A 13 -1.05 -2.03 -9.06
C LYS A 13 -1.79 -0.83 -8.48
N PHE A 14 -1.51 -0.48 -7.24
CA PHE A 14 -2.12 0.68 -6.58
C PHE A 14 -1.64 1.98 -7.23
N TYR A 15 -0.32 2.14 -7.38
CA TYR A 15 0.27 3.38 -7.90
C TYR A 15 -0.18 3.68 -9.34
N SER A 16 -0.25 2.66 -10.21
CA SER A 16 -0.72 2.83 -11.58
C SER A 16 -2.18 3.27 -11.66
N ARG A 17 -3.00 2.86 -10.69
CA ARG A 17 -4.39 3.27 -10.59
C ARG A 17 -4.54 4.73 -10.16
N LEU A 18 -3.54 5.36 -9.55
CA LEU A 18 -3.65 6.76 -9.10
C LEU A 18 -3.91 7.74 -10.22
N ASP A 19 -3.50 7.41 -11.45
CA ASP A 19 -3.74 8.23 -12.64
C ASP A 19 -4.96 7.81 -13.48
N ALA A 20 -5.67 6.76 -13.08
CA ALA A 20 -6.89 6.34 -13.76
C ALA A 20 -7.92 7.48 -13.86
N ALA A 21 -8.63 7.52 -15.00
CA ALA A 21 -9.70 8.47 -15.23
C ALA A 21 -10.78 8.32 -14.14
N GLU A 22 -11.38 9.44 -13.75
CA GLU A 22 -12.41 9.46 -12.73
C GLU A 22 -13.59 10.34 -13.13
N ASP A 23 -14.79 9.90 -12.72
CA ASP A 23 -16.01 10.69 -12.84
C ASP A 23 -16.22 11.53 -11.57
N PRO A 24 -16.15 12.88 -11.65
CA PRO A 24 -16.36 13.79 -10.52
C PRO A 24 -17.70 13.62 -9.82
N SER A 25 -18.71 13.09 -10.52
CA SER A 25 -20.08 12.98 -10.02
C SER A 25 -20.19 12.13 -8.75
N LYS A 26 -19.20 11.26 -8.49
CA LYS A 26 -19.15 10.36 -7.33
C LYS A 26 -18.72 11.03 -6.02
N TRP A 27 -18.22 12.27 -6.07
CA TRP A 27 -17.60 12.95 -4.92
C TRP A 27 -18.43 14.12 -4.38
N GLN A 28 -19.73 14.12 -4.67
CA GLN A 28 -20.66 15.17 -4.23
C GLN A 28 -20.86 15.21 -2.71
N ASP A 29 -20.48 14.13 -2.00
CA ASP A 29 -20.53 14.02 -0.55
C ASP A 29 -19.38 14.76 0.16
N LEU A 30 -18.28 15.05 -0.55
CA LEU A 30 -17.14 15.79 -0.02
C LEU A 30 -17.44 17.30 -0.06
N THR A 31 -17.99 17.81 1.05
CA THR A 31 -18.62 19.14 1.09
C THR A 31 -17.64 20.29 0.82
N THR A 32 -16.46 20.27 1.43
CA THR A 32 -15.43 21.32 1.24
C THR A 32 -14.86 21.23 -0.17
N TYR A 33 -14.54 20.02 -0.61
CA TYR A 33 -14.08 19.75 -1.96
C TYR A 33 -15.06 20.25 -3.02
N ARG A 34 -16.35 19.93 -2.88
CA ARG A 34 -17.40 20.36 -3.82
C ARG A 34 -17.44 21.88 -3.97
N ALA A 35 -17.38 22.62 -2.86
CA ALA A 35 -17.38 24.08 -2.87
C ALA A 35 -16.12 24.68 -3.50
N LEU A 36 -14.95 24.05 -3.28
CA LEU A 36 -13.70 24.50 -3.89
C LEU A 36 -13.66 24.17 -5.39
N ARG A 37 -14.07 22.97 -5.78
CA ARG A 37 -14.08 22.49 -7.16
C ARG A 37 -14.87 23.42 -8.08
N SER A 38 -15.98 24.00 -7.62
CA SER A 38 -16.76 24.99 -8.39
C SER A 38 -16.02 26.31 -8.62
N SER A 39 -15.07 26.66 -7.75
CA SER A 39 -14.31 27.92 -7.81
C SER A 39 -13.01 27.78 -8.62
N ILE A 40 -12.58 26.56 -8.93
CA ILE A 40 -11.39 26.30 -9.74
C ILE A 40 -11.71 26.57 -11.21
N GLY A 41 -10.95 27.45 -11.86
CA GLY A 41 -11.10 27.73 -13.29
C GLY A 41 -10.38 26.72 -14.20
N ASN A 42 -9.33 26.08 -13.68
CA ASN A 42 -8.45 25.21 -14.46
C ASN A 42 -8.92 23.73 -14.43
N GLU A 43 -9.15 23.16 -15.61
CA GLU A 43 -9.64 21.78 -15.74
C GLU A 43 -8.59 20.73 -15.35
N GLU A 44 -7.30 21.01 -15.57
CA GLU A 44 -6.21 20.11 -15.14
C GLU A 44 -6.18 19.99 -13.61
N GLU A 45 -6.38 21.12 -12.91
CA GLU A 45 -6.44 21.17 -11.45
C GLU A 45 -7.65 20.40 -10.91
N LYS A 46 -8.82 20.59 -11.51
CA LYS A 46 -10.03 19.84 -11.15
C LYS A 46 -9.80 18.35 -11.27
N ASN A 47 -9.28 17.90 -12.41
CA ASN A 47 -9.02 16.49 -12.68
C ASN A 47 -8.02 15.88 -11.67
N ILE A 48 -6.97 16.61 -11.30
CA ILE A 48 -6.04 16.16 -10.25
C ILE A 48 -6.76 15.99 -8.91
N LEU A 49 -7.64 16.93 -8.53
CA LEU A 49 -8.37 16.81 -7.27
C LEU A 49 -9.46 15.74 -7.30
N ASP A 50 -10.13 15.55 -8.44
CA ASP A 50 -11.09 14.46 -8.67
C ASP A 50 -10.40 13.10 -8.46
N LYS A 51 -9.21 12.93 -9.07
CA LYS A 51 -8.37 11.74 -8.85
C LYS A 51 -7.90 11.63 -7.40
N LEU A 52 -7.53 12.73 -6.74
CA LEU A 52 -7.10 12.70 -5.34
C LEU A 52 -8.22 12.20 -4.41
N ALA A 53 -9.44 12.71 -4.58
CA ALA A 53 -10.61 12.29 -3.79
C ALA A 53 -10.85 10.78 -3.93
N ARG A 54 -10.83 10.27 -5.17
CA ARG A 54 -10.87 8.84 -5.46
C ARG A 54 -9.74 8.09 -4.78
N ASN A 55 -8.51 8.55 -4.97
CA ASN A 55 -7.30 7.87 -4.53
C ASN A 55 -7.29 7.66 -3.02
N ILE A 56 -7.80 8.60 -2.22
CA ILE A 56 -7.94 8.42 -0.78
C ILE A 56 -9.10 7.47 -0.45
N LYS A 57 -10.24 7.58 -1.12
CA LYS A 57 -11.39 6.68 -0.88
C LYS A 57 -11.10 5.21 -1.18
N ILE A 58 -10.38 4.91 -2.26
CA ILE A 58 -10.03 3.51 -2.60
C ILE A 58 -9.10 2.85 -1.57
N ILE A 59 -8.42 3.63 -0.72
CA ILE A 59 -7.66 3.09 0.42
C ILE A 59 -8.60 2.42 1.42
N ILE A 60 -9.77 3.02 1.65
CA ILE A 60 -10.78 2.51 2.57
C ILE A 60 -11.41 1.23 2.01
N THR A 61 -11.80 1.25 0.74
CA THR A 61 -12.65 0.22 0.15
C THR A 61 -11.88 -0.96 -0.45
N GLU A 62 -10.69 -0.72 -1.01
CA GLU A 62 -9.98 -1.72 -1.83
C GLU A 62 -8.54 -1.99 -1.36
N TYR A 63 -7.92 -1.07 -0.63
CA TYR A 63 -6.50 -1.17 -0.24
C TYR A 63 -6.26 -0.96 1.28
N SER A 64 -7.19 -1.47 2.11
CA SER A 64 -7.18 -1.26 3.57
C SER A 64 -6.08 -2.04 4.31
N GLY A 65 -5.42 -3.01 3.67
CA GLY A 65 -4.40 -3.86 4.31
C GLY A 65 -3.13 -3.13 4.76
N ASN A 66 -2.76 -2.01 4.14
CA ASN A 66 -1.58 -1.20 4.51
C ASN A 66 -1.85 0.30 4.29
N THR A 67 -2.82 0.84 5.03
CA THR A 67 -3.31 2.21 4.88
C THR A 67 -2.19 3.25 4.96
N LYS A 68 -1.26 3.11 5.92
CA LYS A 68 -0.14 4.05 6.11
C LYS A 68 0.71 4.17 4.85
N LYS A 69 1.10 3.05 4.23
CA LYS A 69 1.85 3.09 2.96
C LYS A 69 1.02 3.69 1.85
N ARG A 70 -0.26 3.34 1.72
CA ARG A 70 -1.12 3.92 0.67
C ARG A 70 -1.26 5.44 0.81
N CYS A 71 -1.31 5.96 2.04
CA CYS A 71 -1.26 7.40 2.27
C CYS A 71 0.08 8.01 1.83
N ARG A 72 1.22 7.32 2.02
CA ARG A 72 2.52 7.75 1.48
C ARG A 72 2.53 7.75 -0.04
N ASP A 73 2.01 6.69 -0.67
CA ASP A 73 1.89 6.57 -2.12
C ASP A 73 1.05 7.73 -2.72
N VAL A 74 -0.10 8.05 -2.10
CA VAL A 74 -0.96 9.16 -2.53
C VAL A 74 -0.30 10.52 -2.31
N ASN A 75 0.39 10.72 -1.18
CA ASN A 75 1.13 11.96 -0.91
C ASN A 75 2.30 12.15 -1.89
N HIS A 76 3.04 11.09 -2.21
CA HIS A 76 4.08 11.13 -3.23
C HIS A 76 3.50 11.53 -4.59
N TRP A 77 2.43 10.85 -5.03
CA TRP A 77 1.75 11.16 -6.29
C TRP A 77 1.27 12.62 -6.39
N ILE A 78 0.57 13.15 -5.38
CA ILE A 78 0.08 14.53 -5.42
C ILE A 78 1.22 15.55 -5.37
N ASN A 79 2.31 15.24 -4.65
CA ASN A 79 3.52 16.07 -4.65
C ASN A 79 4.13 16.17 -6.07
N GLU A 80 4.18 15.06 -6.82
CA GLU A 80 4.64 15.06 -8.22
C GLU A 80 3.73 15.88 -9.14
N LYS A 81 2.40 15.74 -8.99
CA LYS A 81 1.44 16.52 -9.78
C LYS A 81 1.57 18.02 -9.52
N ILE A 82 1.69 18.43 -8.25
CA ILE A 82 1.90 19.84 -7.88
C ILE A 82 3.20 20.37 -8.49
N LYS A 83 4.33 19.65 -8.33
CA LYS A 83 5.62 20.05 -8.93
C LYS A 83 5.53 20.22 -10.46
N THR A 84 4.81 19.32 -11.12
CA THR A 84 4.61 19.37 -12.58
C THR A 84 3.85 20.64 -12.98
N LEU A 85 2.80 21.02 -12.25
CA LEU A 85 2.05 22.24 -12.52
C LEU A 85 2.87 23.51 -12.24
N GLU A 86 3.61 23.54 -11.13
CA GLU A 86 4.51 24.64 -10.77
C GLU A 86 5.56 24.88 -11.88
N GLY A 87 6.14 23.80 -12.43
CA GLY A 87 7.08 23.86 -13.54
C GLY A 87 6.49 24.41 -14.84
N LYS A 88 5.18 24.22 -15.08
CA LYS A 88 4.47 24.78 -16.24
C LYS A 88 4.13 26.27 -16.10
N LYS A 89 4.42 26.90 -14.95
CA LYS A 89 4.06 28.31 -14.64
C LYS A 89 2.57 28.62 -14.79
N LEU A 90 1.70 27.62 -14.77
CA LEU A 90 0.29 27.88 -14.46
C LEU A 90 0.29 28.32 -13.00
N GLY A 91 -0.25 29.50 -12.69
CA GLY A 91 -0.40 30.02 -11.33
C GLY A 91 -1.40 29.21 -10.50
N SER A 92 -1.29 27.88 -10.54
CA SER A 92 -2.22 26.90 -9.99
C SER A 92 -2.03 26.75 -8.49
N ASP A 93 -3.14 26.69 -7.76
CA ASP A 93 -3.15 26.57 -6.31
C ASP A 93 -3.68 25.20 -5.87
N VAL A 94 -3.25 24.12 -6.54
CA VAL A 94 -3.65 22.74 -6.19
C VAL A 94 -3.22 22.37 -4.77
N ARG A 95 -2.16 22.99 -4.26
CA ARG A 95 -1.62 22.70 -2.93
C ARG A 95 -2.67 22.92 -1.82
N PRO A 96 -3.26 24.11 -1.60
CA PRO A 96 -4.31 24.31 -0.59
C PRO A 96 -5.58 23.51 -0.88
N TYR A 97 -5.95 23.32 -2.15
CA TYR A 97 -7.10 22.47 -2.48
C TYR A 97 -6.86 21.00 -2.10
N SER A 98 -5.62 20.51 -2.24
CA SER A 98 -5.27 19.15 -1.82
C SER A 98 -5.51 18.97 -0.32
N TYR A 99 -5.08 19.91 0.53
CA TYR A 99 -5.34 19.85 1.98
C TYR A 99 -6.82 19.69 2.30
N SER A 100 -7.69 20.37 1.56
CA SER A 100 -9.14 20.28 1.75
C SER A 100 -9.68 18.89 1.41
N VAL A 101 -9.19 18.27 0.34
CA VAL A 101 -9.58 16.89 -0.03
C VAL A 101 -9.13 15.88 1.04
N PHE A 102 -7.89 15.99 1.54
CA PHE A 102 -7.40 15.14 2.63
C PHE A 102 -8.22 15.32 3.93
N ASN A 103 -8.70 16.52 4.21
CA ASN A 103 -9.53 16.80 5.38
C ASN A 103 -10.97 16.26 5.26
N ASP A 104 -11.52 16.22 4.05
CA ASP A 104 -12.88 15.78 3.79
C ASP A 104 -13.03 14.25 3.82
N VAL A 105 -12.01 13.51 3.34
CA VAL A 105 -12.07 12.05 3.29
C VAL A 105 -11.70 11.44 4.65
N LYS A 106 -12.72 10.96 5.36
CA LYS A 106 -12.62 10.42 6.72
C LYS A 106 -13.06 8.97 6.78
N TRP A 107 -12.66 8.27 7.85
CA TRP A 107 -13.20 6.95 8.17
C TRP A 107 -14.71 7.00 8.44
N ASN A 108 -15.40 5.86 8.40
CA ASN A 108 -16.81 5.83 8.79
C ASN A 108 -16.93 5.89 10.32
N GLY A 109 -17.59 6.92 10.90
CA GLY A 109 -17.81 7.04 12.35
C GLY A 109 -18.19 8.43 12.86
N ILE A 110 -18.72 8.52 14.09
CA ILE A 110 -19.29 9.75 14.71
C ILE A 110 -18.21 10.82 15.01
N ASN A 111 -16.94 10.43 15.16
CA ASN A 111 -15.79 11.32 15.31
C ASN A 111 -14.68 10.90 14.35
N SER A 112 -15.01 10.82 13.07
CA SER A 112 -14.13 10.17 12.10
C SER A 112 -12.82 10.91 11.88
N GLU A 113 -11.74 10.21 12.17
CA GLU A 113 -10.39 10.62 11.82
C GLU A 113 -10.23 10.66 10.30
N LYS A 114 -9.32 11.51 9.82
CA LYS A 114 -8.95 11.56 8.41
C LYS A 114 -8.30 10.24 8.02
N VAL A 115 -8.52 9.80 6.78
CA VAL A 115 -7.92 8.55 6.28
C VAL A 115 -6.41 8.73 6.11
N CYS A 116 -6.00 9.87 5.57
CA CYS A 116 -4.62 10.24 5.36
C CYS A 116 -4.41 11.69 5.79
N ASP A 117 -3.23 11.98 6.33
CA ASP A 117 -2.76 13.36 6.46
C ASP A 117 -2.02 13.78 5.18
N ARG A 118 -2.13 15.06 4.87
CA ARG A 118 -1.36 15.68 3.78
C ARG A 118 0.06 15.96 4.27
N ASP A 119 1.05 15.46 3.55
CA ASP A 119 2.47 15.66 3.80
C ASP A 119 3.21 16.13 2.53
N ASP A 120 3.47 17.43 2.45
CA ASP A 120 4.17 18.05 1.33
C ASP A 120 5.69 17.84 1.34
N LYS A 121 6.22 17.29 2.43
CA LYS A 121 7.65 17.01 2.64
C LYS A 121 7.92 15.53 2.97
N LEU A 122 6.99 14.64 2.62
CA LEU A 122 7.05 13.20 2.91
C LEU A 122 8.44 12.59 2.68
N TYR A 123 9.05 12.95 1.55
CA TYR A 123 10.45 12.67 1.26
C TYR A 123 11.15 13.97 0.89
N SER A 124 12.44 14.07 1.21
CA SER A 124 13.25 15.18 0.72
C SER A 124 13.18 15.25 -0.81
N SER A 125 13.09 16.47 -1.36
CA SER A 125 12.82 16.66 -2.79
C SER A 125 13.90 16.08 -3.69
N LEU A 126 15.12 15.93 -3.18
CA LEU A 126 16.27 15.41 -3.92
C LEU A 126 16.09 13.93 -4.30
N ASN A 127 15.40 13.14 -3.46
CA ASN A 127 15.39 11.68 -3.59
C ASN A 127 14.01 11.04 -3.41
N ALA A 128 12.93 11.81 -3.61
CA ALA A 128 11.57 11.35 -3.37
C ALA A 128 11.20 10.08 -4.18
N GLU A 129 11.68 9.97 -5.42
CA GLU A 129 11.45 8.79 -6.26
C GLU A 129 12.17 7.56 -5.71
N LEU A 130 13.46 7.68 -5.36
CA LEU A 130 14.25 6.60 -4.76
C LEU A 130 13.64 6.10 -3.44
N MET A 131 13.14 7.02 -2.62
CA MET A 131 12.45 6.66 -1.37
C MET A 131 11.14 5.92 -1.61
N LYS A 132 10.37 6.33 -2.62
CA LYS A 132 9.17 5.60 -3.01
C LYS A 132 9.50 4.20 -3.51
N GLU A 133 10.54 4.05 -4.32
CA GLU A 133 10.99 2.74 -4.79
C GLU A 133 11.45 1.83 -3.65
N LEU A 134 12.12 2.38 -2.64
CA LEU A 134 12.50 1.67 -1.43
C LEU A 134 11.27 1.17 -0.66
N ASP A 135 10.26 2.03 -0.49
CA ASP A 135 8.99 1.68 0.18
C ASP A 135 8.26 0.54 -0.55
N ASP A 136 8.18 0.62 -1.89
CA ASP A 136 7.63 -0.43 -2.74
C ASP A 136 8.42 -1.74 -2.58
N TYR A 137 9.75 -1.68 -2.61
CA TYR A 137 10.60 -2.84 -2.43
C TYR A 137 10.35 -3.53 -1.08
N CYS A 138 10.31 -2.78 0.01
CA CYS A 138 10.10 -3.33 1.35
C CYS A 138 8.73 -3.98 1.48
N GLU A 139 7.66 -3.35 0.95
CA GLU A 139 6.34 -3.97 0.94
C GLU A 139 6.31 -5.26 0.11
N ILE A 140 6.96 -5.28 -1.07
CA ILE A 140 7.05 -6.49 -1.91
C ILE A 140 7.81 -7.60 -1.18
N ARG A 141 8.94 -7.27 -0.56
CA ARG A 141 9.77 -8.20 0.24
C ARG A 141 8.93 -8.82 1.36
N ASP A 142 8.22 -7.99 2.10
CA ASP A 142 7.47 -8.43 3.29
C ASP A 142 6.23 -9.25 2.90
N ASN A 143 5.47 -8.83 1.88
CA ASN A 143 4.31 -9.55 1.37
C ASN A 143 4.68 -10.92 0.76
N ASN A 144 5.82 -11.00 0.06
CA ASN A 144 6.29 -12.28 -0.47
C ASN A 144 6.89 -13.18 0.62
N GLY A 145 7.06 -12.66 1.84
CA GLY A 145 7.68 -13.36 2.95
C GLY A 145 9.15 -13.68 2.67
N CYS A 146 9.84 -12.78 1.97
CA CYS A 146 11.26 -12.92 1.63
C CYS A 146 12.18 -12.93 2.87
N ASN A 147 11.63 -12.71 4.07
CA ASN A 147 12.35 -12.82 5.33
C ASN A 147 12.10 -14.18 6.02
N VAL A 148 11.34 -15.08 5.38
CA VAL A 148 10.96 -16.38 5.95
C VAL A 148 11.44 -17.54 5.07
N LEU A 149 12.04 -18.53 5.72
CA LEU A 149 12.47 -19.79 5.12
C LEU A 149 11.27 -20.59 4.57
N LYS A 150 11.14 -20.62 3.24
CA LYS A 150 10.19 -21.47 2.47
C LYS A 150 10.92 -22.68 1.85
N ASN A 151 10.54 -23.16 0.66
CA ASN A 151 11.28 -24.21 -0.04
C ASN A 151 12.55 -23.64 -0.71
N LYS A 152 13.51 -24.51 -1.08
CA LYS A 152 14.79 -24.06 -1.66
C LYS A 152 14.62 -23.21 -2.91
N ASN A 153 13.73 -23.59 -3.82
CA ASN A 153 13.54 -22.86 -5.09
C ASN A 153 13.00 -21.45 -4.85
N GLU A 154 12.03 -21.29 -3.95
CA GLU A 154 11.53 -19.99 -3.53
C GLU A 154 12.60 -19.17 -2.80
N CYS A 155 13.38 -19.80 -1.93
CA CYS A 155 14.50 -19.15 -1.25
C CYS A 155 15.52 -18.58 -2.23
N LEU A 156 15.96 -19.39 -3.20
CA LEU A 156 16.89 -18.94 -4.26
C LEU A 156 16.29 -17.81 -5.09
N LYS A 157 14.98 -17.89 -5.40
CA LYS A 157 14.27 -16.83 -6.12
C LYS A 157 14.27 -15.52 -5.33
N PHE A 158 13.98 -15.57 -4.03
CA PHE A 158 13.95 -14.38 -3.17
C PHE A 158 15.34 -13.78 -3.00
N ASN A 159 16.38 -14.60 -2.76
CA ASN A 159 17.75 -14.09 -2.68
C ASN A 159 18.19 -13.42 -3.98
N SER A 160 17.83 -13.99 -5.13
CA SER A 160 18.12 -13.36 -6.43
C SER A 160 17.45 -11.98 -6.55
N TYR A 161 16.18 -11.86 -6.15
CA TYR A 161 15.45 -10.60 -6.15
C TYR A 161 16.08 -9.57 -5.18
N ILE A 162 16.36 -9.98 -3.95
CA ILE A 162 16.96 -9.13 -2.91
C ILE A 162 18.33 -8.62 -3.36
N LYS A 163 19.18 -9.50 -3.91
CA LYS A 163 20.51 -9.14 -4.40
C LYS A 163 20.44 -8.11 -5.52
N ARG A 164 19.58 -8.34 -6.53
CA ARG A 164 19.34 -7.39 -7.64
C ARG A 164 18.91 -6.02 -7.12
N LYS A 165 18.00 -5.99 -6.13
CA LYS A 165 17.52 -4.74 -5.52
C LYS A 165 18.60 -4.06 -4.70
N LYS A 166 19.40 -4.79 -3.92
CA LYS A 166 20.55 -4.25 -3.18
C LYS A 166 21.53 -3.56 -4.13
N GLU A 167 21.91 -4.24 -5.22
CA GLU A 167 22.80 -3.69 -6.25
C GLU A 167 22.23 -2.40 -6.87
N TYR A 168 20.94 -2.40 -7.21
CA TYR A 168 20.24 -1.23 -7.73
C TYR A 168 20.32 -0.03 -6.77
N PHE A 169 19.88 -0.20 -5.51
CA PHE A 169 19.88 0.91 -4.54
C PHE A 169 21.29 1.38 -4.20
N SER A 170 22.27 0.46 -4.08
CA SER A 170 23.68 0.84 -3.90
C SER A 170 24.22 1.70 -5.05
N GLY A 171 23.85 1.38 -6.29
CA GLY A 171 24.20 2.20 -7.45
C GLY A 171 23.56 3.59 -7.40
N GLN A 172 22.27 3.68 -7.05
CA GLN A 172 21.57 4.95 -6.93
C GLN A 172 22.18 5.86 -5.85
N ILE A 173 22.51 5.30 -4.68
CA ILE A 173 23.17 6.04 -3.60
C ILE A 173 24.54 6.53 -4.05
N THR A 174 25.35 5.67 -4.68
CA THR A 174 26.70 6.03 -5.13
C THR A 174 26.68 7.20 -6.12
N ASN A 175 25.67 7.26 -6.99
CA ASN A 175 25.56 8.30 -8.01
C ASN A 175 24.95 9.60 -7.47
N ASN A 176 23.99 9.51 -6.55
CA ASN A 176 23.13 10.64 -6.17
C ASN A 176 23.40 11.19 -4.76
N CYS A 177 24.12 10.46 -3.90
CA CYS A 177 24.36 10.83 -2.52
C CYS A 177 25.83 11.21 -2.28
N ASN A 178 26.17 12.47 -2.53
CA ASN A 178 27.51 13.01 -2.30
C ASN A 178 27.53 13.88 -1.02
N PRO A 179 28.37 13.58 -0.01
CA PRO A 179 28.56 14.45 1.14
C PRO A 179 29.12 15.84 0.73
N PRO A 180 28.78 16.93 1.43
CA PRO A 180 28.01 16.98 2.69
C PRO A 180 26.49 17.08 2.51
N ASP A 181 26.01 17.25 1.27
CA ASP A 181 24.61 17.57 0.96
C ASP A 181 23.65 16.39 1.08
N CYS A 182 24.19 15.20 1.37
CA CYS A 182 23.43 13.98 1.53
C CYS A 182 23.82 13.23 2.81
N LYS A 183 22.81 12.81 3.57
CA LYS A 183 22.96 11.96 4.76
C LYS A 183 22.23 10.64 4.50
N LEU A 184 22.92 9.51 4.67
CA LEU A 184 22.34 8.19 4.38
C LEU A 184 21.19 7.86 5.34
N GLU A 185 21.20 8.47 6.53
CA GLU A 185 20.16 8.40 7.54
C GLU A 185 18.82 8.97 7.06
N ASP A 186 18.83 9.88 6.09
CA ASP A 186 17.61 10.45 5.49
C ASP A 186 16.87 9.42 4.62
N TYR A 187 17.52 8.31 4.25
CA TYR A 187 16.91 7.24 3.46
C TYR A 187 16.35 6.14 4.35
N LYS A 188 15.41 6.52 5.22
CA LYS A 188 14.75 5.64 6.17
C LYS A 188 13.24 5.82 6.11
N ILE A 189 12.51 4.73 5.95
CA ILE A 189 11.05 4.69 6.10
C ILE A 189 10.70 4.21 7.50
N ASP A 190 11.36 3.14 7.95
CA ASP A 190 11.30 2.62 9.31
C ASP A 190 12.59 1.84 9.64
N GLU A 191 12.65 1.19 10.80
CA GLU A 191 13.82 0.42 11.24
C GLU A 191 14.15 -0.79 10.35
N ASN A 192 13.16 -1.34 9.64
CA ASN A 192 13.30 -2.53 8.78
C ASN A 192 13.36 -2.18 7.29
N CYS A 193 13.26 -0.89 6.96
CA CYS A 193 13.24 -0.38 5.61
C CYS A 193 14.05 0.92 5.51
N SER A 194 15.36 0.77 5.27
CA SER A 194 16.30 1.88 5.14
C SER A 194 17.51 1.56 4.25
N LEU A 195 18.16 2.58 3.71
CA LEU A 195 19.40 2.40 2.93
C LEU A 195 20.67 2.47 3.78
N TYR A 196 20.59 2.93 5.04
CA TYR A 196 21.74 2.86 5.95
C TYR A 196 21.90 1.46 6.56
N ASN A 197 20.79 0.79 6.93
CA ASN A 197 20.84 -0.56 7.49
C ASN A 197 20.60 -1.63 6.42
N THR A 198 21.56 -1.74 5.51
CA THR A 198 21.40 -2.57 4.29
C THR A 198 21.21 -4.06 4.59
N ASP A 199 21.73 -4.58 5.69
CA ASP A 199 21.61 -6.01 6.02
C ASP A 199 20.21 -6.38 6.52
N ILE A 200 19.52 -5.45 7.20
CA ILE A 200 18.11 -5.63 7.58
C ILE A 200 17.21 -5.42 6.37
N THR A 201 17.50 -4.41 5.55
CA THR A 201 16.67 -4.08 4.39
C THR A 201 16.76 -5.13 3.30
N PHE A 202 17.97 -5.64 3.03
CA PHE A 202 18.26 -6.62 1.99
C PHE A 202 18.80 -7.92 2.59
N PRO A 203 17.99 -8.67 3.36
CA PRO A 203 18.47 -9.83 4.09
C PRO A 203 18.77 -11.00 3.15
N GLU A 204 19.94 -11.61 3.28
CA GLU A 204 20.26 -12.84 2.56
C GLU A 204 19.80 -14.07 3.36
N ILE A 205 18.95 -14.91 2.77
CA ILE A 205 18.45 -16.11 3.43
C ILE A 205 19.40 -17.27 3.18
N ASN A 206 19.85 -17.97 4.22
CA ASN A 206 20.58 -19.22 4.04
C ASN A 206 19.65 -20.35 3.57
N CYS A 207 19.67 -20.64 2.28
CA CYS A 207 18.81 -21.66 1.65
C CYS A 207 19.25 -23.12 1.95
N ASP A 208 20.45 -23.36 2.47
CA ASP A 208 20.98 -24.71 2.70
C ASP A 208 20.56 -25.32 4.04
N VAL A 209 20.21 -24.49 5.03
CA VAL A 209 19.62 -24.93 6.30
C VAL A 209 18.31 -25.68 6.07
N LEU A 210 17.58 -25.35 4.99
CA LEU A 210 16.35 -26.05 4.58
C LEU A 210 16.62 -27.48 4.13
N TYR A 211 17.67 -27.69 3.33
CA TYR A 211 18.04 -29.03 2.87
C TYR A 211 18.29 -29.94 4.07
N LYS A 212 19.09 -29.51 5.05
CA LYS A 212 19.37 -30.33 6.23
C LYS A 212 18.13 -30.62 7.09
N LYS A 213 17.15 -29.71 7.14
CA LYS A 213 15.93 -29.88 7.93
C LYS A 213 14.92 -30.81 7.24
N GLU A 214 14.66 -30.65 5.94
CA GLU A 214 13.70 -31.48 5.19
C GLU A 214 14.03 -32.98 5.21
N PHE A 215 15.31 -33.35 5.24
CA PHE A 215 15.77 -34.76 5.29
C PHE A 215 15.77 -35.38 6.70
N THR A 216 15.37 -34.65 7.75
CA THR A 216 15.15 -35.24 9.07
C THR A 216 13.67 -35.59 9.25
N PRO A 217 13.31 -36.72 9.89
CA PRO A 217 11.90 -37.09 10.12
C PRO A 217 11.10 -35.97 10.79
N VAL A 218 11.71 -35.28 11.75
CA VAL A 218 11.13 -34.14 12.46
C VAL A 218 10.97 -32.92 11.53
N GLY A 219 11.96 -32.62 10.70
CA GLY A 219 11.87 -31.49 9.79
C GLY A 219 10.92 -31.72 8.61
N SER A 220 10.74 -32.95 8.13
CA SER A 220 9.68 -33.28 7.15
C SER A 220 8.27 -33.08 7.74
N ILE A 221 8.10 -33.35 9.05
CA ILE A 221 6.86 -33.09 9.79
C ILE A 221 6.63 -31.58 9.94
N ILE A 222 7.63 -30.82 10.39
CA ILE A 222 7.56 -29.36 10.52
C ILE A 222 7.27 -28.68 9.18
N HIS A 223 7.88 -29.17 8.10
CA HIS A 223 7.65 -28.65 6.75
C HIS A 223 6.20 -28.85 6.30
N ARG A 224 5.60 -30.03 6.56
CA ARG A 224 4.16 -30.27 6.31
C ARG A 224 3.26 -29.33 7.11
N PHE A 225 3.56 -29.07 8.37
CA PHE A 225 2.78 -28.15 9.20
C PHE A 225 2.89 -26.69 8.72
N LYS A 226 4.10 -26.23 8.38
CA LYS A 226 4.30 -24.89 7.82
C LYS A 226 3.57 -24.71 6.50
N ARG A 227 3.67 -25.68 5.58
CA ARG A 227 2.98 -25.64 4.28
C ARG A 227 1.46 -25.53 4.48
N ARG A 228 0.89 -26.36 5.37
CA ARG A 228 -0.53 -26.26 5.74
C ARG A 228 -0.91 -24.90 6.31
N LYS A 229 -0.07 -24.31 7.16
CA LYS A 229 -0.31 -22.96 7.72
C LYS A 229 -0.30 -21.88 6.63
N TYR A 230 0.64 -21.94 5.68
CA TYR A 230 0.70 -21.01 4.55
C TYR A 230 -0.46 -21.19 3.59
N ASP A 231 -0.82 -22.43 3.25
CA ASP A 231 -1.98 -22.70 2.41
C ASP A 231 -3.28 -22.24 3.09
N LEU A 232 -3.42 -22.43 4.41
CA LEU A 232 -4.54 -21.87 5.17
C LEU A 232 -4.56 -20.34 5.12
N LYS A 233 -3.41 -19.68 5.38
CA LYS A 233 -3.34 -18.21 5.37
C LYS A 233 -3.69 -17.66 3.99
N ARG A 234 -3.13 -18.23 2.93
CA ARG A 234 -3.43 -17.84 1.54
C ARG A 234 -4.91 -18.10 1.18
N ASN A 235 -5.47 -19.21 1.64
CA ASN A 235 -6.87 -19.53 1.38
C ASN A 235 -7.80 -18.61 2.18
N ILE A 236 -7.45 -18.23 3.42
CA ILE A 236 -8.19 -17.24 4.20
C ILE A 236 -8.12 -15.88 3.51
N GLU A 237 -6.94 -15.44 3.08
CA GLU A 237 -6.78 -14.18 2.33
C GLU A 237 -7.58 -14.17 1.03
N LYS A 238 -7.63 -15.30 0.30
CA LYS A 238 -8.49 -15.45 -0.89
C LYS A 238 -9.99 -15.46 -0.54
N VAL A 239 -10.38 -16.15 0.53
CA VAL A 239 -11.78 -16.21 0.97
C VAL A 239 -12.24 -14.85 1.48
N ASP A 240 -11.39 -14.07 2.15
CA ASP A 240 -11.70 -12.71 2.56
C ASP A 240 -11.88 -11.79 1.35
N ASP A 241 -11.06 -11.95 0.30
CA ASP A 241 -11.20 -11.23 -0.98
C ASP A 241 -12.51 -11.61 -1.72
N ASP A 242 -12.82 -12.90 -1.81
CA ASP A 242 -14.05 -13.42 -2.42
C ASP A 242 -15.31 -13.03 -1.61
N ARG A 243 -15.20 -13.03 -0.28
CA ARG A 243 -16.29 -12.67 0.63
C ARG A 243 -16.57 -11.17 0.56
N TYR A 244 -15.53 -10.34 0.49
CA TYR A 244 -15.69 -8.89 0.31
C TYR A 244 -16.32 -8.57 -1.05
N SER A 245 -15.97 -9.34 -2.11
CA SER A 245 -16.62 -9.27 -3.42
C SER A 245 -18.11 -9.70 -3.37
N SER A 246 -18.46 -10.69 -2.55
CA SER A 246 -19.85 -11.17 -2.43
C SER A 246 -20.80 -10.23 -1.67
N TYR A 247 -20.28 -9.29 -0.87
CA TYR A 247 -21.11 -8.29 -0.19
C TYR A 247 -21.47 -7.08 -1.07
N HIS A 248 -20.97 -7.02 -2.31
CA HIS A 248 -21.27 -5.94 -3.27
C HIS A 248 -22.30 -6.30 -4.35
N SER A 249 -23.08 -7.39 -4.20
CA SER A 249 -24.30 -7.54 -5.01
C SER A 249 -25.46 -6.78 -4.36
N GLU A 250 -25.75 -5.59 -4.88
CA GLU A 250 -27.02 -4.87 -4.62
C GLU A 250 -28.20 -5.61 -5.27
N THR A 251 -28.48 -6.82 -4.80
CA THR A 251 -29.74 -7.50 -5.08
C THR A 251 -30.33 -7.99 -3.78
N ILE A 252 -31.18 -7.15 -3.18
CA ILE A 252 -32.11 -7.56 -2.13
C ILE A 252 -33.02 -8.65 -2.74
N PRO A 253 -33.02 -9.89 -2.21
CA PRO A 253 -33.96 -10.90 -2.67
C PRO A 253 -35.39 -10.42 -2.38
N ALA A 254 -36.27 -10.48 -3.37
CA ALA A 254 -37.64 -9.94 -3.31
C ALA A 254 -38.57 -10.62 -2.27
N ASN A 255 -38.08 -11.56 -1.47
CA ASN A 255 -38.86 -12.35 -0.51
C ASN A 255 -38.27 -12.37 0.91
N SER A 256 -37.78 -11.23 1.43
CA SER A 256 -37.53 -11.14 2.88
C SER A 256 -38.82 -10.76 3.61
N SER A 257 -39.60 -11.76 4.00
CA SER A 257 -40.63 -11.58 5.02
C SER A 257 -39.94 -11.14 6.31
N ASN A 258 -40.40 -10.02 6.87
CA ASN A 258 -39.87 -9.39 8.07
C ASN A 258 -40.29 -10.20 9.31
N GLU A 259 -39.74 -11.39 9.49
CA GLU A 259 -39.98 -12.21 10.67
C GLU A 259 -39.08 -11.74 11.82
N ARG A 260 -39.69 -11.21 12.88
CA ARG A 260 -39.02 -10.81 14.10
C ARG A 260 -38.60 -12.07 14.87
N TYR A 261 -37.31 -12.37 14.87
CA TYR A 261 -36.77 -13.41 15.75
C TYR A 261 -36.73 -12.89 17.19
N TYR A 262 -37.56 -13.45 18.06
CA TYR A 262 -37.47 -13.24 19.50
C TYR A 262 -36.41 -14.20 20.07
N ILE A 263 -35.36 -13.64 20.66
CA ILE A 263 -34.35 -14.40 21.40
C ILE A 263 -34.78 -14.40 22.87
N GLU A 264 -35.26 -15.53 23.38
CA GLU A 264 -35.49 -15.74 24.80
C GLU A 264 -34.24 -16.32 25.47
N TYR A 265 -33.73 -15.63 26.50
CA TYR A 265 -32.67 -16.13 27.35
C TYR A 265 -33.29 -16.89 28.53
N ALA A 266 -33.05 -18.20 28.61
CA ALA A 266 -33.43 -18.99 29.78
C ALA A 266 -32.64 -18.51 31.01
N ARG A 267 -33.34 -18.15 32.09
CA ARG A 267 -32.73 -17.87 33.40
C ARG A 267 -32.36 -19.18 34.09
N PRO A 268 -31.19 -19.28 34.76
CA PRO A 268 -30.88 -20.43 35.61
C PRO A 268 -31.84 -20.48 36.81
N HIS A 269 -32.36 -21.66 37.11
CA HIS A 269 -33.06 -21.93 38.37
C HIS A 269 -32.05 -21.90 39.52
N ASN A 270 -32.35 -21.12 40.56
CA ASN A 270 -31.65 -21.14 41.85
C ASN A 270 -31.88 -22.47 42.57
#